data_AF-A0A2G9M244-F1
#
_entry.id   AF-A0A2G9M244-F1
#
_cell.length_a   1.000
_cell.length_b   1.000
_cell.length_c   1.000
_cell.angle_alpha   90.00
_cell.angle_beta   90.00
_cell.angle_gamma   90.00
#
_symmetry.space_group_name_H-M   'P 1'
#
loop_
_entity.id
_entity.type
_entity.pdbx_description
1 polymer ?
#
loop_
_entity_poly.entity_id
_entity_poly.type
_entity_poly.pdbx_seq_one_letter_code
_entity_poly.pdbx_strand_id
1 'polypeptide(L)'
;MLHGEVIAKAEEIEGLLRAGYSEEQIRGRLGCSDELLSIARARIRNKRSGKLDHALLFNEQDLRFATHRLVAAYRAERLQCKTILDLGCGIGMQATALAKTCKGVISVEIDKRKLEYARINASIS
;
A
#
# COMPACT_ATOMS: atom_id res chain seq x y z
N MET A 1 -14.74 -4.23 3.96
CA MET A 1 -14.72 -2.91 4.66
C MET A 1 -14.61 -1.85 3.59
N LEU A 2 -15.29 -0.70 3.73
CA LEU A 2 -15.02 0.38 2.79
C LEU A 2 -13.58 0.85 3.02
N HIS A 3 -12.78 0.96 1.96
CA HIS A 3 -11.38 1.39 2.02
C HIS A 3 -11.17 2.65 2.88
N GLY A 4 -12.09 3.61 2.80
CA GLY A 4 -12.07 4.83 3.62
C GLY A 4 -12.13 4.58 5.13
N GLU A 5 -12.86 3.55 5.58
CA GLU A 5 -12.91 3.18 7.01
C GLU A 5 -11.57 2.64 7.50
N VAL A 6 -10.88 1.86 6.66
CA VAL A 6 -9.57 1.29 6.99
C VAL A 6 -8.52 2.39 7.11
N ILE A 7 -8.49 3.33 6.15
CA ILE A 7 -7.58 4.47 6.22
C ILE A 7 -7.87 5.34 7.44
N ALA A 8 -9.14 5.72 7.68
CA ALA A 8 -9.50 6.56 8.82
C ALA A 8 -9.07 5.93 10.16
N LYS A 9 -9.30 4.63 10.33
CA LYS A 9 -8.83 3.89 11.51
C LYS A 9 -7.30 3.84 11.61
N ALA A 10 -6.61 3.62 10.49
CA ALA A 10 -5.15 3.61 10.49
C ALA A 10 -4.56 5.00 10.83
N GLU A 11 -5.21 6.08 10.42
CA GLU A 11 -4.81 7.45 10.76
C GLU A 11 -5.05 7.78 12.23
N GLU A 12 -6.18 7.35 12.78
CA GLU A 12 -6.45 7.47 14.23
C GLU A 12 -5.38 6.72 15.04
N ILE A 13 -5.07 5.48 14.67
CA ILE A 13 -4.02 4.67 15.31
C ILE A 13 -2.65 5.33 15.16
N GLU A 14 -2.33 5.86 13.98
CA GLU A 14 -1.10 6.61 13.75
C GLU A 14 -0.98 7.81 14.70
N GLY A 15 -2.07 8.55 14.90
CA GLY A 15 -2.12 9.68 15.85
C GLY A 15 -1.83 9.24 17.28
N LEU A 16 -2.44 8.15 17.75
CA LEU A 16 -2.20 7.59 19.09
C LEU A 16 -0.76 7.10 19.26
N LEU A 17 -0.21 6.39 18.27
CA LEU A 17 1.19 5.93 18.30
C LEU A 17 2.16 7.12 18.38
N ARG A 18 1.90 8.20 17.63
CA ARG A 18 2.70 9.43 17.67
C ARG A 18 2.60 10.16 19.00
N ALA A 19 1.45 10.07 19.68
CA ALA A 19 1.23 10.60 21.02
C ALA A 19 1.85 9.73 22.14
N GLY A 20 2.51 8.62 21.80
CA GLY A 20 3.23 7.78 22.75
C GLY A 20 2.40 6.66 23.39
N TYR A 21 1.19 6.39 22.89
CA TYR A 21 0.38 5.28 23.38
C TYR A 21 1.01 3.94 22.98
N SER A 22 1.01 2.98 23.91
CA SER A 22 1.40 1.60 23.63
C SER A 22 0.33 0.89 22.81
N GLU A 23 0.72 -0.17 22.10
CA GLU A 23 -0.20 -0.95 21.28
C GLU A 23 -1.29 -1.63 22.10
N GLU A 24 -0.97 -2.03 23.32
CA GLU A 24 -1.93 -2.59 24.28
C GLU A 24 -3.01 -1.57 24.65
N GLN A 25 -2.61 -0.32 24.91
CA GLN A 25 -3.54 0.78 25.19
C GLN A 25 -4.43 1.06 23.98
N ILE A 26 -3.86 1.04 22.76
CA ILE A 26 -4.61 1.29 21.52
C ILE A 26 -5.60 0.15 21.26
N ARG A 27 -5.21 -1.11 21.47
CA ARG A 27 -6.11 -2.27 21.34
C ARG A 27 -7.26 -2.19 22.33
N GLY A 28 -6.98 -1.86 23.59
CA GLY A 28 -8.00 -1.69 24.62
C GLY A 28 -9.00 -0.57 24.31
N ARG A 29 -8.54 0.51 23.64
CA ARG A 29 -9.37 1.67 23.31
C ARG A 29 -10.21 1.49 22.04
N LEU A 30 -9.64 0.91 20.98
CA LEU A 30 -10.24 0.92 19.64
C LEU A 30 -10.69 -0.47 19.15
N GLY A 31 -10.30 -1.55 19.83
CA GLY A 31 -10.55 -2.91 19.35
C GLY A 31 -9.95 -3.16 17.96
N CYS A 32 -8.69 -2.75 17.75
CA CYS A 32 -8.03 -2.82 16.45
C CYS A 32 -7.34 -4.18 16.19
N SER A 33 -7.29 -4.55 14.91
CA SER A 33 -6.58 -5.75 14.45
C SER A 33 -5.08 -5.51 14.27
N ASP A 34 -4.30 -6.59 14.21
CA ASP A 34 -2.87 -6.57 13.93
C ASP A 34 -2.56 -5.90 12.58
N GLU A 35 -3.42 -6.14 11.59
CA GLU A 35 -3.26 -5.54 10.26
C GLU A 35 -3.41 -4.02 10.32
N LEU A 36 -4.38 -3.48 11.06
CA LEU A 36 -4.54 -2.03 11.23
C LEU A 36 -3.34 -1.39 11.92
N LEU A 37 -2.82 -2.05 12.96
CA LEU A 37 -1.58 -1.61 13.62
C LEU A 37 -0.40 -1.64 12.65
N SER A 38 -0.27 -2.69 11.85
CA SER A 38 0.81 -2.81 10.87
C SER A 38 0.71 -1.74 9.77
N ILE A 39 -0.51 -1.44 9.28
CA ILE A 39 -0.74 -0.32 8.34
C ILE A 39 -0.30 1.01 8.97
N ALA A 40 -0.74 1.31 10.19
CA ALA A 40 -0.38 2.56 10.87
C ALA A 40 1.14 2.70 11.07
N ARG A 41 1.81 1.63 11.52
CA ARG A 41 3.28 1.62 11.65
C ARG A 41 3.97 1.81 10.31
N ALA A 42 3.47 1.17 9.25
CA ALA A 42 4.03 1.31 7.92
C ALA A 42 3.91 2.75 7.42
N ARG A 43 2.77 3.42 7.62
CA ARG A 43 2.58 4.84 7.29
C ARG A 43 3.60 5.73 8.00
N ILE A 44 3.77 5.54 9.32
CA ILE A 44 4.77 6.27 10.12
C ILE A 44 6.18 6.07 9.56
N ARG A 45 6.56 4.84 9.20
CA ARG A 45 7.88 4.53 8.62
C ARG A 45 8.04 5.09 7.21
N ASN A 46 7.01 5.01 6.37
CA ASN A 46 7.03 5.50 5.01
C ASN A 46 7.23 7.02 4.96
N LYS A 47 6.77 7.78 5.97
CA LYS A 47 7.05 9.21 6.09
C LYS A 47 8.55 9.54 6.07
N ARG A 48 9.40 8.63 6.56
CA ARG A 48 10.87 8.80 6.57
C ARG A 48 11.51 8.46 5.23
N SER A 49 11.06 7.39 4.58
CA SER A 49 11.65 6.93 3.32
C SER A 49 11.07 7.63 2.09
N GLY A 50 9.84 8.13 2.18
CA GLY A 50 9.10 8.63 1.04
C GLY A 50 9.05 7.60 -0.09
N LYS A 51 8.89 6.31 0.23
CA LYS A 51 8.95 5.23 -0.76
C LYS A 51 7.66 5.13 -1.57
N LEU A 52 6.53 5.26 -0.88
CA LEU A 52 5.17 5.17 -1.41
C LEU A 52 4.41 6.48 -1.15
N ASP A 53 3.29 6.68 -1.84
CA ASP A 53 2.33 7.72 -1.49
C ASP A 53 1.60 7.33 -0.19
N HIS A 54 1.28 8.31 0.65
CA HIS A 54 0.58 8.10 1.92
C HIS A 54 -0.90 7.74 1.75
N ALA A 55 -1.50 8.05 0.60
CA ALA A 55 -2.88 7.67 0.30
C ALA A 55 -3.03 6.16 0.03
N LEU A 56 -1.93 5.46 -0.26
CA LEU A 56 -1.96 4.04 -0.60
C LEU A 56 -2.15 3.16 0.63
N LEU A 57 -2.76 2.00 0.40
CA LEU A 57 -2.96 0.95 1.40
C LEU A 57 -1.80 -0.05 1.36
N PHE A 58 -1.08 -0.15 2.48
CA PHE A 58 0.07 -1.03 2.64
C PHE A 58 0.35 -1.29 4.13
N ASN A 59 0.82 -2.48 4.46
CA ASN A 59 1.32 -2.80 5.81
C ASN A 59 2.86 -2.81 5.87
N GLU A 60 3.46 -3.21 6.99
CA GLU A 60 4.91 -3.18 7.16
C GLU A 60 5.65 -4.12 6.20
N GLN A 61 5.06 -5.28 5.94
CA GLN A 61 5.62 -6.25 4.99
C GLN A 61 5.57 -5.67 3.58
N ASP A 62 4.43 -5.11 3.19
CA ASP A 62 4.27 -4.51 1.87
C ASP A 62 5.24 -3.34 1.67
N LEU A 63 5.41 -2.47 2.69
CA LEU A 63 6.38 -1.37 2.63
C LEU A 63 7.82 -1.87 2.40
N ARG A 64 8.20 -3.01 2.99
CA ARG A 64 9.53 -3.62 2.81
C ARG A 64 9.75 -4.02 1.35
N PHE A 65 8.78 -4.72 0.74
CA PHE A 65 8.94 -5.33 -0.58
C PHE A 65 8.47 -4.47 -1.76
N ALA A 66 7.61 -3.48 -1.53
CA ALA A 66 7.06 -2.65 -2.60
C ALA A 66 8.17 -2.00 -3.44
N THR A 67 7.92 -1.80 -4.73
CA THR A 67 8.85 -1.03 -5.56
C THR A 67 8.76 0.45 -5.18
N HIS A 68 9.90 1.12 -5.01
CA HIS A 68 9.94 2.55 -4.75
C HIS A 68 9.30 3.31 -5.93
N ARG A 69 8.46 4.32 -5.68
CA ARG A 69 7.68 5.00 -6.73
C ARG A 69 8.51 5.45 -7.94
N LEU A 70 9.70 6.00 -7.68
CA LEU A 70 10.63 6.46 -8.72
C LEU A 70 11.17 5.31 -9.58
N VAL A 71 11.43 4.16 -8.98
CA VAL A 71 11.91 2.96 -9.69
C VAL A 71 10.77 2.35 -10.50
N ALA A 72 9.54 2.34 -9.96
CA ALA A 72 8.37 1.85 -10.65
C ALA A 72 8.09 2.68 -11.93
N ALA A 73 8.15 4.02 -11.82
CA ALA A 73 8.02 4.95 -12.94
C ALA A 73 9.13 4.75 -13.98
N TYR A 74 10.39 4.69 -13.54
CA TYR A 74 11.52 4.44 -14.44
C TYR A 74 11.38 3.14 -15.25
N ARG A 75 10.91 2.06 -14.60
CA ARG A 75 10.65 0.78 -15.27
C ARG A 75 9.48 0.88 -16.24
N ALA A 76 8.42 1.61 -15.88
CA ALA A 76 7.23 1.77 -16.71
C ALA A 76 7.52 2.48 -18.05
N GLU A 77 8.38 3.50 -18.03
CA GLU A 77 8.83 4.19 -19.26
C GLU A 77 9.57 3.25 -20.21
N ARG A 78 10.39 2.34 -19.67
CA ARG A 78 11.21 1.41 -20.46
C ARG A 78 10.45 0.19 -20.96
N LEU A 79 9.36 -0.19 -20.27
CA LEU A 79 8.55 -1.37 -20.56
C LEU A 79 7.25 -1.01 -21.32
N GLN A 80 7.16 0.20 -21.86
CA GLN A 80 6.00 0.66 -22.59
C GLN A 80 5.64 -0.31 -23.73
N CYS A 81 4.39 -0.78 -23.70
CA CYS A 81 3.88 -1.67 -24.74
C CYS A 81 2.34 -1.63 -24.79
N LYS A 82 1.74 -2.41 -25.70
CA LYS A 82 0.27 -2.48 -25.82
C LYS A 82 -0.35 -3.15 -24.58
N THR A 83 0.14 -4.32 -24.19
CA THR A 83 -0.38 -5.06 -23.05
C THR A 83 0.77 -5.74 -22.33
N ILE A 84 0.82 -5.59 -21.01
CA ILE A 84 1.83 -6.22 -20.16
C ILE A 84 1.18 -7.10 -19.09
N LEU A 85 1.86 -8.19 -18.76
CA LEU A 85 1.51 -9.10 -17.68
C LEU A 85 2.46 -8.86 -16.51
N ASP A 86 1.92 -8.43 -15.37
CA ASP A 86 2.63 -8.22 -14.10
C ASP A 86 2.37 -9.40 -13.15
N LEU A 87 3.31 -10.34 -13.11
CA LEU A 87 3.22 -11.56 -12.31
C LEU A 87 3.84 -11.34 -10.92
N GLY A 88 3.04 -11.57 -9.87
CA GLY A 88 3.45 -11.27 -8.50
C GLY A 88 3.40 -9.77 -8.20
N CYS A 89 2.29 -9.12 -8.57
CA CYS A 89 2.16 -7.66 -8.52
C CYS A 89 2.19 -7.08 -7.09
N GLY A 90 2.07 -7.92 -6.06
CA GLY A 90 1.99 -7.51 -4.67
C GLY A 90 0.83 -6.55 -4.44
N ILE A 91 1.11 -5.40 -3.83
CA ILE A 91 0.12 -4.32 -3.62
C ILE A 91 -0.06 -3.40 -4.84
N GLY A 92 0.44 -3.81 -6.02
CA GLY A 92 0.15 -3.16 -7.30
C GLY A 92 1.06 -1.99 -7.71
N MET A 93 2.18 -1.74 -7.01
CA MET A 93 2.99 -0.52 -7.27
C MET A 93 3.62 -0.47 -8.66
N GLN A 94 4.06 -1.62 -9.20
CA GLN A 94 4.61 -1.66 -10.55
C GLN A 94 3.47 -1.61 -11.58
N ALA A 95 2.38 -2.34 -11.34
CA ALA A 95 1.17 -2.32 -12.17
C ALA A 95 0.59 -0.90 -12.36
N THR A 96 0.46 -0.12 -11.30
CA THR A 96 -0.08 1.25 -11.38
C THR A 96 0.84 2.19 -12.15
N ALA A 97 2.16 2.01 -12.05
CA ALA A 97 3.11 2.74 -12.87
C ALA A 97 3.01 2.32 -14.35
N LEU A 98 2.95 1.01 -14.62
CA LEU A 98 2.79 0.48 -15.98
C LEU A 98 1.49 0.93 -16.65
N ALA A 99 0.41 1.11 -15.88
CA ALA A 99 -0.86 1.59 -16.39
C ALA A 99 -0.80 3.03 -16.94
N LYS A 100 0.25 3.79 -16.58
CA LYS A 100 0.48 5.15 -17.10
C LYS A 100 1.10 5.15 -18.50
N THR A 101 1.79 4.07 -18.89
CA THR A 101 2.52 3.99 -20.16
C THR A 101 1.97 2.91 -21.10
N CYS A 102 1.42 1.82 -20.58
CA CYS A 102 0.86 0.71 -21.35
C CYS A 102 -0.65 0.86 -21.60
N LYS A 103 -1.17 0.35 -22.73
CA LYS A 103 -2.63 0.38 -23.01
C LYS A 103 -3.43 -0.61 -22.16
N GLY A 104 -2.79 -1.65 -21.65
CA GLY A 104 -3.40 -2.64 -20.77
C GLY A 104 -2.38 -3.29 -19.84
N VAL A 105 -2.80 -3.51 -18.59
CA VAL A 105 -2.01 -4.20 -17.57
C VAL A 105 -2.87 -5.33 -17.00
N ILE A 106 -2.35 -6.55 -17.05
CA ILE A 106 -2.95 -7.70 -16.38
C ILE A 106 -2.06 -8.03 -15.20
N SER A 107 -2.59 -7.98 -13.99
CA SER A 107 -1.82 -8.24 -12.77
C SER A 107 -2.31 -9.50 -12.07
N VAL A 108 -1.37 -10.35 -11.66
CA VAL A 108 -1.65 -11.60 -10.97
C VAL A 108 -0.93 -11.60 -9.62
N GLU A 109 -1.66 -11.98 -8.57
CA GLU A 109 -1.11 -12.13 -7.22
C GLU A 109 -1.79 -13.32 -6.53
N ILE A 110 -0.99 -14.13 -5.84
CA ILE A 110 -1.48 -15.33 -5.14
C ILE A 110 -2.05 -14.99 -3.77
N ASP A 111 -1.50 -13.95 -3.13
CA ASP A 111 -1.99 -13.45 -1.84
C ASP A 111 -3.24 -12.59 -2.04
N LYS A 112 -4.38 -13.09 -1.59
CA LYS A 112 -5.69 -12.41 -1.70
C LYS A 112 -5.71 -11.03 -1.03
N ARG A 113 -5.02 -10.86 0.11
CA ARG A 113 -4.95 -9.58 0.83
C ARG A 113 -4.18 -8.56 -0.01
N LYS A 114 -3.03 -8.96 -0.57
CA LYS A 114 -2.25 -8.10 -1.47
C LYS A 114 -3.03 -7.74 -2.72
N LEU A 115 -3.77 -8.68 -3.30
CA LEU A 115 -4.62 -8.43 -4.46
C LEU A 115 -5.75 -7.43 -4.13
N GLU A 116 -6.36 -7.51 -2.95
CA GLU A 116 -7.34 -6.52 -2.48
C GLU A 116 -6.69 -5.13 -2.35
N TYR A 117 -5.49 -5.05 -1.77
CA TYR A 117 -4.74 -3.80 -1.66
C TYR A 117 -4.36 -3.25 -3.04
N ALA A 118 -3.92 -4.10 -3.96
CA ALA A 118 -3.61 -3.72 -5.33
C ALA A 118 -4.82 -3.13 -6.05
N ARG A 119 -5.99 -3.75 -5.90
CA ARG A 119 -7.25 -3.25 -6.47
C ARG A 119 -7.62 -1.87 -5.93
N ILE A 120 -7.51 -1.69 -4.63
CA ILE A 120 -7.75 -0.40 -3.95
C ILE A 120 -6.75 0.63 -4.43
N ASN A 121 -5.45 0.32 -4.39
CA ASN A 121 -4.37 1.22 -4.78
C ASN A 121 -4.48 1.65 -6.25
N ALA A 122 -4.94 0.77 -7.14
CA ALA A 122 -5.20 1.08 -8.53
C ALA A 122 -6.33 2.10 -8.73
N SER A 123 -7.27 2.22 -7.79
CA SER A 123 -8.32 3.26 -7.83
C SER A 123 -7.87 4.63 -7.31
N ILE A 124 -6.70 4.70 -6.68
CA ILE A 124 -6.11 5.92 -6.10
C ILE A 124 -5.03 6.52 -7.01
N SER A 125 -4.34 5.67 -7.79
CA SER A 125 -3.05 5.96 -8.45
C SER A 125 -3.14 6.65 -9.81
#